data_AF-A0A3A0V836-F1
#
_entry.id   AF-A0A3A0V836-F1
#
_cell.length_a   1.000
_cell.length_b   1.000
_cell.length_c   1.000
_cell.angle_alpha   90.00
_cell.angle_beta   90.00
_cell.angle_gamma   90.00
#
_symmetry.space_group_name_H-M   'P 1'
#
loop_
_entity.id
_entity.type
_entity.pdbx_description
1 polymer ?
#
loop_
_entity_poly.entity_id
_entity_poly.type
_entity_poly.pdbx_seq_one_letter_code
_entity_poly.pdbx_strand_id
1 'polypeptide(L)'
;QNGLGRATFLPLNVIQPRHIANDILNSAKTSQGFINIASEAIQVDSDYQNVLQNLLGNTIIVDELKNANELARKIRYRTRIVTLEGDIVNPGGSMTGGGDRKTKSILAQKDDLAKMRAQLEDYQQQTIEFEKQFQAIKEASDQISENYFETSQQYNSAKQRLHDFELELDRLRKSEAHLKDEHEEFEFEKNDGYQSEASKQTLTEKKQRLDQIKAQLLKLEEDINLYTKLSKEGKASTTQTQQQLHQKQSDLAVVKERLNAQKQSLTKITKQLESVEKQQEKLDEQIKLFNSDEMTGEKAFETIQSHIEQSKVTKEKLTVDIEDVKSRRLELNDTIEETDQKLQEANQDILS
;
A
#
# COMPACT_ATOMS: atom_id res chain seq x y z
N GLN A 1 -53.47 23.66 7.80
CA GLN A 1 -52.32 23.60 8.73
C GLN A 1 -51.61 22.28 8.45
N ASN A 2 -50.35 22.31 8.02
CA ASN A 2 -49.67 21.15 7.41
C ASN A 2 -48.85 20.30 8.41
N GLY A 3 -49.01 20.50 9.73
CA GLY A 3 -48.33 19.68 10.74
C GLY A 3 -46.78 19.74 10.71
N LEU A 4 -46.19 20.83 10.23
CA LEU A 4 -44.77 20.88 9.82
C LEU A 4 -43.72 20.95 10.95
N GLY A 5 -44.08 20.56 12.18
CA GLY A 5 -43.22 20.75 13.34
C GLY A 5 -43.08 22.21 13.79
N ARG A 6 -42.03 22.50 14.57
CA ARG A 6 -41.78 23.81 15.18
C ARG A 6 -40.36 24.29 14.84
N ALA A 7 -40.27 25.35 14.06
CA ALA A 7 -39.01 26.07 13.84
C ALA A 7 -38.96 27.33 14.71
N THR A 8 -37.75 27.72 15.12
CA THR A 8 -37.51 29.03 15.74
C THR A 8 -36.75 29.88 14.75
N PHE A 9 -37.42 30.88 14.19
CA PHE A 9 -36.80 31.86 13.31
C PHE A 9 -36.26 33.03 14.14
N LEU A 10 -35.05 33.46 13.82
CA LEU A 10 -34.37 34.58 14.47
C LEU A 10 -34.30 35.74 13.46
N PRO A 11 -35.33 36.60 13.38
CA PRO A 11 -35.40 37.66 12.38
C PRO A 11 -34.32 38.72 12.62
N LEU A 12 -33.36 38.86 11.68
CA LEU A 12 -32.20 39.74 11.81
C LEU A 12 -32.57 41.21 12.06
N ASN A 13 -33.69 41.65 11.49
CA ASN A 13 -34.18 43.03 11.60
C ASN A 13 -34.86 43.35 12.95
N VAL A 14 -35.24 42.34 13.74
CA VAL A 14 -36.00 42.54 15.00
C VAL A 14 -35.26 41.99 16.22
N ILE A 15 -34.44 40.95 16.05
CA ILE A 15 -33.78 40.26 17.15
C ILE A 15 -32.90 41.21 17.96
N GLN A 16 -33.21 41.31 19.25
CA GLN A 16 -32.48 42.18 20.17
C GLN A 16 -31.33 41.43 20.82
N PRO A 17 -30.14 42.02 20.89
CA PRO A 17 -29.03 41.42 21.59
C PRO A 17 -29.34 41.28 23.08
N ARG A 18 -28.71 40.31 23.73
CA ARG A 18 -28.76 40.15 25.18
C ARG A 18 -27.36 40.29 25.73
N HIS A 19 -27.23 41.01 26.83
CA HIS A 19 -25.96 41.20 27.51
C HIS A 19 -26.10 40.85 28.99
N ILE A 20 -25.00 40.40 29.56
CA ILE A 20 -24.88 40.22 31.00
C ILE A 20 -24.87 41.61 31.65
N ALA A 21 -25.61 41.75 32.75
CA ALA A 21 -25.61 42.99 33.53
C ALA A 21 -24.22 43.26 34.13
N ASN A 22 -23.81 44.54 34.17
CA ASN A 22 -22.44 44.92 34.55
C ASN A 22 -22.05 44.45 35.97
N ASP A 23 -22.98 44.42 36.92
CA ASP A 23 -22.79 43.90 38.28
C ASP A 23 -22.44 42.39 38.27
N ILE A 24 -23.16 41.62 37.44
CA ILE A 24 -22.91 40.19 37.24
C ILE A 24 -21.57 39.98 36.54
N LEU A 25 -21.28 40.76 35.49
CA LEU A 25 -20.04 40.65 34.73
C LEU A 25 -18.81 40.94 35.62
N ASN A 26 -18.87 41.98 36.45
CA ASN A 26 -17.80 42.30 37.39
C ASN A 26 -17.60 41.17 38.41
N SER A 27 -18.71 40.64 38.94
CA SER A 27 -18.67 39.50 39.86
C SER A 27 -18.07 38.25 39.20
N ALA A 28 -18.41 37.99 37.94
CA ALA A 28 -17.88 36.87 37.15
C ALA A 28 -16.38 37.02 36.88
N LYS A 29 -15.92 38.19 36.44
CA LYS A 29 -14.49 38.48 36.18
C LYS A 29 -13.60 38.30 37.43
N THR A 30 -14.16 38.51 38.62
CA THR A 30 -13.45 38.31 39.90
C THR A 30 -13.59 36.89 40.47
N SER A 31 -14.41 36.04 39.85
CA SER A 31 -14.62 34.67 40.31
C SER A 31 -13.58 33.74 39.71
N GLN A 32 -13.15 32.77 40.50
CA GLN A 32 -12.27 31.69 40.04
C GLN A 32 -12.97 30.89 38.92
N GLY A 33 -12.21 30.54 37.89
CA GLY A 33 -12.67 29.72 36.78
C GLY A 33 -13.44 30.46 35.68
N PHE A 34 -13.62 31.78 35.77
CA PHE A 34 -14.22 32.56 34.67
C PHE A 34 -13.31 32.54 33.43
N ILE A 35 -13.86 32.15 32.28
CA ILE A 35 -13.15 32.11 31.01
C ILE A 35 -13.58 33.28 30.14
N ASN A 36 -14.85 33.30 29.74
CA ASN A 36 -15.38 34.36 28.88
C ASN A 36 -16.91 34.42 28.89
N ILE A 37 -17.49 35.45 28.26
CA ILE A 37 -18.89 35.43 27.81
C ILE A 37 -18.95 34.58 26.53
N ALA A 38 -19.95 33.71 26.42
CA ALA A 38 -20.02 32.76 25.30
C ALA A 38 -20.12 33.43 23.92
N SER A 39 -20.77 34.59 23.81
CA SER A 39 -20.80 35.38 22.58
C SER A 39 -19.46 35.97 22.17
N GLU A 40 -18.55 36.18 23.13
CA GLU A 40 -17.20 36.74 22.86
C GLU A 40 -16.19 35.66 22.46
N ALA A 41 -16.52 34.38 22.66
CA ALA A 41 -15.68 33.25 22.29
C ALA A 41 -15.88 32.79 20.84
N ILE A 42 -16.82 33.39 20.09
CA ILE A 42 -17.21 32.97 18.74
C ILE A 42 -17.12 34.16 17.79
N GLN A 43 -16.58 33.94 16.60
CA GLN A 43 -16.51 34.94 15.54
C GLN A 43 -17.56 34.66 14.47
N VAL A 44 -18.34 35.69 14.11
CA VAL A 44 -19.34 35.67 13.04
C VAL A 44 -19.31 36.97 12.26
N ASP A 45 -19.82 36.96 11.03
CA ASP A 45 -19.98 38.17 10.22
C ASP A 45 -20.83 39.22 10.95
N SER A 46 -20.59 40.50 10.64
CA SER A 46 -21.25 41.64 11.29
C SER A 46 -22.78 41.52 11.33
N ASP A 47 -23.36 40.97 10.26
CA ASP A 47 -24.81 40.88 10.07
C ASP A 47 -25.47 39.91 11.06
N TYR A 48 -24.70 39.00 11.66
CA TYR A 48 -25.18 37.99 12.60
C TYR A 48 -24.87 38.31 14.07
N GLN A 49 -24.21 39.43 14.36
CA GLN A 49 -23.78 39.79 15.71
C GLN A 49 -24.95 39.86 16.72
N ASN A 50 -26.08 40.45 16.31
CA ASN A 50 -27.27 40.54 17.19
C ASN A 50 -27.85 39.16 17.51
N VAL A 51 -27.80 38.21 16.57
CA VAL A 51 -28.24 36.83 16.77
C VAL A 51 -27.32 36.11 17.75
N LEU A 52 -26.00 36.25 17.56
CA LEU A 52 -24.99 35.65 18.45
C LEU A 52 -25.16 36.16 19.88
N GLN A 53 -25.31 37.47 20.06
CA GLN A 53 -25.51 38.08 21.36
C GLN A 53 -26.86 37.71 21.98
N ASN A 54 -27.93 37.57 21.20
CA ASN A 54 -29.21 37.10 21.71
C ASN A 54 -29.12 35.68 22.29
N LEU A 55 -28.46 34.77 21.56
CA LEU A 55 -28.36 33.36 21.94
C LEU A 55 -27.36 33.13 23.08
N LEU A 56 -26.19 33.79 23.02
CA LEU A 56 -25.04 33.48 23.87
C LEU A 56 -24.54 34.66 24.72
N GLY A 57 -25.04 35.88 24.49
CA GLY A 57 -24.58 37.07 25.20
C GLY A 57 -25.04 37.20 26.65
N ASN A 58 -25.92 36.31 27.11
CA ASN A 58 -26.24 36.13 28.54
C ASN A 58 -25.85 34.73 29.05
N THR A 59 -24.72 34.20 28.56
CA THR A 59 -24.15 32.92 28.99
C THR A 59 -22.68 33.10 29.35
N ILE A 60 -22.29 32.65 30.54
CA ILE A 60 -20.91 32.69 31.04
C ILE A 60 -20.27 31.33 30.83
N ILE A 61 -19.03 31.31 30.34
CA ILE A 61 -18.20 30.11 30.25
C ILE A 61 -17.24 30.08 31.45
N VAL A 62 -17.20 28.94 32.11
CA VAL A 62 -16.26 28.63 33.19
C VAL A 62 -15.53 27.32 32.91
N ASP A 63 -14.44 27.06 33.62
CA ASP A 63 -13.65 25.83 33.50
C ASP A 63 -14.42 24.58 33.98
N GLU A 64 -14.84 24.55 35.25
CA GLU A 64 -15.34 23.37 35.96
C GLU A 64 -16.68 23.63 36.68
N LEU A 65 -17.42 22.55 36.95
CA LEU A 65 -18.75 22.62 37.57
C LEU A 65 -18.73 23.20 38.99
N LYS A 66 -17.66 22.98 39.75
CA LYS A 66 -17.49 23.54 41.09
C LYS A 66 -17.49 25.08 41.04
N ASN A 67 -16.66 25.63 40.15
CA ASN A 67 -16.54 27.08 39.94
C ASN A 67 -17.84 27.66 39.38
N ALA A 68 -18.53 26.91 38.49
CA ALA A 68 -19.86 27.27 38.00
C ALA A 68 -20.88 27.46 39.13
N ASN A 69 -20.91 26.54 40.09
CA ASN A 69 -21.83 26.59 41.22
C ASN A 69 -21.54 27.73 42.19
N GLU A 70 -20.27 27.97 42.48
CA GLU A 70 -19.86 29.09 43.34
C GLU A 70 -20.22 30.43 42.71
N LEU A 71 -19.95 30.59 41.41
CA LEU A 71 -20.32 31.78 40.68
C LEU A 71 -21.85 31.95 40.63
N ALA A 72 -22.59 30.87 40.35
CA ALA A 72 -24.06 30.88 40.31
C ALA A 72 -24.67 31.42 41.61
N ARG A 73 -24.15 30.99 42.77
CA ARG A 73 -24.57 31.50 44.09
C ARG A 73 -24.26 32.99 44.26
N LYS A 74 -23.04 33.42 43.91
CA LYS A 74 -22.62 34.83 44.01
C LYS A 74 -23.53 35.75 43.20
N ILE A 75 -23.90 35.34 41.99
CA ILE A 75 -24.76 36.12 41.10
C ILE A 75 -26.26 35.86 41.32
N ARG A 76 -26.62 35.10 42.38
CA ARG A 76 -27.99 34.74 42.75
C ARG A 76 -28.77 34.06 41.63
N TYR A 77 -28.11 33.19 40.87
CA TYR A 77 -28.69 32.38 39.78
C TYR A 77 -29.43 33.20 38.72
N ARG A 78 -28.91 34.40 38.39
CA ARG A 78 -29.52 35.32 37.41
C ARG A 78 -29.15 35.05 35.95
N THR A 79 -28.05 34.34 35.71
CA THR A 79 -27.45 34.13 34.38
C THR A 79 -27.07 32.67 34.19
N ARG A 80 -27.11 32.19 32.94
CA ARG A 80 -26.70 30.83 32.58
C ARG A 80 -25.18 30.71 32.63
N ILE A 81 -24.68 29.63 33.21
CA ILE A 81 -23.25 29.32 33.26
C ILE A 81 -23.02 27.94 32.63
N VAL A 82 -21.99 27.80 31.81
CA VAL A 82 -21.64 26.56 31.11
C VAL A 82 -20.16 26.24 31.36
N THR A 83 -19.83 24.97 31.63
CA THR A 83 -18.45 24.51 31.82
C THR A 83 -17.80 24.09 30.51
N LEU A 84 -16.48 23.90 30.47
CA LEU A 84 -15.78 23.36 29.30
C LEU A 84 -16.20 21.92 28.97
N GLU A 85 -16.58 21.15 29.98
CA GLU A 85 -17.10 19.78 29.81
C GLU A 85 -18.57 19.74 29.37
N GLY A 86 -19.25 20.90 29.32
CA GLY A 86 -20.61 21.03 28.81
C GLY A 86 -21.72 20.89 29.86
N ASP A 87 -21.39 20.95 31.15
CA ASP A 87 -22.37 21.09 32.21
C ASP A 87 -22.99 22.48 32.20
N ILE A 88 -24.27 22.59 32.56
CA ILE A 88 -25.05 23.82 32.48
C ILE A 88 -25.70 24.10 33.83
N VAL A 89 -25.52 25.32 34.34
CA VAL A 89 -26.29 25.89 35.44
C VAL A 89 -27.21 26.97 34.86
N ASN A 90 -28.52 26.74 34.92
CA ASN A 90 -29.51 27.68 34.39
C ASN A 90 -29.93 28.71 35.44
N PRO A 91 -30.48 29.86 35.00
CA PRO A 91 -31.15 30.77 35.90
C PRO A 91 -32.27 30.08 36.67
N GLY A 92 -32.43 30.41 37.96
CA GLY A 92 -33.36 29.70 38.85
C GLY A 92 -32.82 28.40 39.47
N GLY A 93 -31.55 28.05 39.21
CA GLY A 93 -30.82 27.03 39.96
C GLY A 93 -30.96 25.60 39.45
N SER A 94 -31.63 25.38 38.31
CA SER A 94 -31.63 24.05 37.68
C SER A 94 -30.27 23.76 37.06
N MET A 95 -29.79 22.54 37.28
CA MET A 95 -28.49 22.08 36.80
C MET A 95 -28.70 20.92 35.82
N THR A 96 -27.90 20.91 34.76
CA THR A 96 -27.86 19.83 33.78
C THR A 96 -26.41 19.40 33.64
N GLY A 97 -26.10 18.21 34.14
CA GLY A 97 -24.80 17.55 34.05
C GLY A 97 -24.96 16.04 34.22
N GLY A 98 -23.97 15.25 33.81
CA GLY A 98 -24.03 13.78 33.85
C GLY A 98 -23.22 13.09 32.75
N GLY A 99 -23.23 11.75 32.77
CA GLY A 99 -22.39 10.90 31.93
C GLY A 99 -22.62 11.01 30.42
N ASP A 100 -21.57 10.67 29.66
CA ASP A 100 -21.40 10.71 28.20
C ASP A 100 -22.64 11.08 27.39
N ARG A 101 -22.74 12.36 27.01
CA ARG A 101 -23.54 12.75 25.85
C ARG A 101 -22.92 12.12 24.61
N LYS A 102 -23.40 10.93 24.24
CA LYS A 102 -23.02 10.19 23.02
C LYS A 102 -23.42 10.87 21.71
N THR A 103 -24.04 12.04 21.75
CA THR A 103 -24.34 12.83 20.54
C THR A 103 -23.13 13.70 20.22
N LYS A 104 -22.30 13.23 19.25
CA LYS A 104 -21.23 14.05 18.66
C LYS A 104 -21.81 15.43 18.29
N SER A 105 -21.21 16.48 18.83
CA SER A 105 -21.58 17.86 18.49
C SER A 105 -21.44 18.08 16.98
N ILE A 106 -22.38 18.81 16.37
CA ILE A 106 -22.33 19.18 14.94
C ILE A 106 -21.02 19.90 14.62
N LEU A 107 -20.49 20.69 15.56
CA LEU A 107 -19.19 21.35 15.45
C LEU A 107 -18.05 20.32 15.36
N ALA A 108 -18.08 19.27 16.18
CA ALA A 108 -17.08 18.21 16.14
C ALA A 108 -17.12 17.42 14.82
N GLN A 109 -18.31 17.22 14.24
CA GLN A 109 -18.45 16.58 12.92
C GLN A 109 -17.84 17.42 11.80
N LYS A 110 -17.98 18.76 11.85
CA LYS A 110 -17.36 19.67 10.88
C LYS A 110 -15.82 19.62 10.97
N ASP A 111 -15.27 19.58 12.18
CA ASP A 111 -13.83 19.46 12.39
C ASP A 111 -13.28 18.10 11.94
N ASP A 112 -14.00 17.02 12.23
CA ASP A 112 -13.68 15.67 11.74
C ASP A 112 -13.62 15.65 10.19
N LEU A 113 -14.59 16.29 9.53
CA LEU A 113 -14.65 16.38 8.07
C LEU A 113 -13.48 17.18 7.48
N ALA A 114 -13.11 18.30 8.10
CA ALA A 114 -11.95 19.09 7.68
C ALA A 114 -10.65 18.29 7.78
N LYS A 115 -10.46 17.53 8.87
CA LYS A 115 -9.30 16.65 9.05
C LYS A 115 -9.27 15.54 8.00
N MET A 116 -10.41 14.89 7.74
CA MET A 116 -10.49 13.82 6.73
C MET A 116 -10.16 14.33 5.32
N ARG A 117 -10.60 15.55 4.96
CA ARG A 117 -10.25 16.16 3.66
C ARG A 117 -8.74 16.40 3.52
N ALA A 118 -8.10 16.92 4.55
CA ALA A 118 -6.65 17.13 4.54
C ALA A 118 -5.88 15.80 4.41
N GLN A 119 -6.34 14.75 5.09
CA GLN A 119 -5.74 13.41 4.99
C GLN A 119 -5.91 12.79 3.61
N LEU A 120 -7.08 12.97 2.97
CA LEU A 120 -7.31 12.49 1.62
C LEU A 120 -6.34 13.13 0.62
N GLU A 121 -6.13 14.44 0.71
CA GLU A 121 -5.22 15.17 -0.17
C GLU A 121 -3.75 14.70 0.00
N ASP A 122 -3.31 14.49 1.24
CA ASP A 122 -1.99 13.94 1.54
C ASP A 122 -1.80 12.53 0.95
N TYR A 123 -2.78 11.64 1.14
CA TYR A 123 -2.71 10.29 0.58
C TYR A 123 -2.75 10.26 -0.95
N GLN A 124 -3.47 11.18 -1.59
CA GLN A 124 -3.47 11.30 -3.05
C GLN A 124 -2.08 11.71 -3.57
N GLN A 125 -1.41 12.67 -2.92
CA GLN A 125 -0.04 13.06 -3.30
C GLN A 125 0.96 11.92 -3.11
N GLN A 126 0.90 11.21 -1.97
CA GLN A 126 1.75 10.05 -1.72
C GLN A 126 1.55 8.94 -2.75
N THR A 127 0.30 8.71 -3.18
CA THR A 127 -0.01 7.70 -4.20
C THR A 127 0.67 8.01 -5.53
N ILE A 128 0.59 9.27 -5.99
CA ILE A 128 1.23 9.71 -7.24
C ILE A 128 2.75 9.53 -7.18
N GLU A 129 3.37 9.87 -6.06
CA GLU A 129 4.81 9.72 -5.87
C GLU A 129 5.24 8.24 -5.88
N PHE A 130 4.49 7.37 -5.21
CA PHE A 130 4.76 5.93 -5.22
C PHE A 130 4.57 5.30 -6.61
N GLU A 131 3.55 5.72 -7.37
CA GLU A 131 3.37 5.26 -8.75
C GLU A 131 4.56 5.63 -9.64
N LYS A 132 5.08 6.86 -9.50
CA LYS A 132 6.25 7.32 -10.24
C LYS A 132 7.51 6.52 -9.87
N GLN A 133 7.73 6.28 -8.58
CA GLN A 133 8.86 5.46 -8.11
C GLN A 133 8.76 4.02 -8.59
N PHE A 134 7.56 3.43 -8.55
CA PHE A 134 7.31 2.08 -9.06
C PHE A 134 7.62 1.98 -10.55
N GLN A 135 7.16 2.94 -11.35
CA GLN A 135 7.40 2.96 -12.78
C GLN A 135 8.90 3.06 -13.12
N ALA A 136 9.64 3.92 -12.41
CA ALA A 136 11.10 4.04 -12.59
C ALA A 136 11.85 2.73 -12.23
N ILE A 137 11.45 2.06 -11.14
CA ILE A 137 12.03 0.77 -10.75
C ILE A 137 11.72 -0.31 -11.78
N LYS A 138 10.50 -0.32 -12.32
CA LYS A 138 10.08 -1.27 -13.34
C LYS A 138 10.91 -1.12 -14.62
N GLU A 139 11.07 0.11 -15.11
CA GLU A 139 11.90 0.39 -16.30
C GLU A 139 13.36 -0.02 -16.10
N ALA A 140 13.94 0.27 -14.92
CA ALA A 140 15.30 -0.17 -14.59
C ALA A 140 15.41 -1.71 -14.54
N SER A 141 14.39 -2.39 -14.01
CA SER A 141 14.34 -3.86 -13.95
C SER A 141 14.27 -4.46 -15.36
N ASP A 142 13.45 -3.90 -16.24
CA ASP A 142 13.29 -4.37 -17.61
C ASP A 142 14.61 -4.21 -18.39
N GLN A 143 15.30 -3.08 -18.25
CA GLN A 143 16.61 -2.84 -18.88
C GLN A 143 17.69 -3.82 -18.40
N ILE A 144 17.73 -4.12 -17.09
CA ILE A 144 18.67 -5.09 -16.53
C ILE A 144 18.38 -6.50 -17.08
N SER A 145 17.11 -6.86 -17.21
CA SER A 145 16.68 -8.15 -17.74
C SER A 145 17.10 -8.33 -19.20
N GLU A 146 16.97 -7.29 -20.02
CA GLU A 146 17.41 -7.29 -21.42
C GLU A 146 18.94 -7.42 -21.54
N ASN A 147 19.70 -6.61 -20.79
CA ASN A 147 21.16 -6.69 -20.77
C ASN A 147 21.68 -8.07 -20.32
N TYR A 148 21.00 -8.70 -19.35
CA TYR A 148 21.32 -10.05 -18.90
C TYR A 148 21.09 -11.08 -20.02
N PHE A 149 19.98 -10.97 -20.74
CA PHE A 149 19.67 -11.87 -21.86
C PHE A 149 20.72 -11.77 -22.97
N GLU A 150 21.10 -10.56 -23.37
CA GLU A 150 22.14 -10.33 -24.37
C GLU A 150 23.50 -10.90 -23.94
N THR A 151 23.91 -10.61 -22.70
CA THR A 151 25.19 -11.09 -22.15
C THR A 151 25.21 -12.63 -22.06
N SER A 152 24.09 -13.24 -21.68
CA SER A 152 23.94 -14.70 -21.62
C SER A 152 24.05 -15.35 -23.00
N GLN A 153 23.46 -14.75 -24.04
CA GLN A 153 23.65 -15.23 -25.41
C GLN A 153 25.11 -15.15 -25.85
N GLN A 154 25.77 -14.02 -25.59
CA GLN A 154 27.19 -13.85 -25.91
C GLN A 154 28.06 -14.90 -25.21
N TYR A 155 27.83 -15.15 -23.92
CA TYR A 155 28.52 -16.19 -23.16
C TYR A 155 28.32 -17.59 -23.77
N ASN A 156 27.08 -17.96 -24.09
CA ASN A 156 26.80 -19.26 -24.69
C ASN A 156 27.49 -19.43 -26.07
N SER A 157 27.50 -18.37 -26.88
CA SER A 157 28.20 -18.37 -28.17
C SER A 157 29.71 -18.54 -28.01
N ALA A 158 30.33 -17.85 -27.04
CA ALA A 158 31.76 -17.96 -26.76
C ALA A 158 32.12 -19.35 -26.21
N LYS A 159 31.26 -19.91 -25.35
CA LYS A 159 31.42 -21.27 -24.82
C LYS A 159 31.36 -22.33 -25.93
N GLN A 160 30.46 -22.18 -26.89
CA GLN A 160 30.38 -23.08 -28.03
C GLN A 160 31.64 -23.00 -28.91
N ARG A 161 32.12 -21.79 -29.23
CA ARG A 161 33.37 -21.60 -29.96
C ARG A 161 34.58 -22.22 -29.26
N LEU A 162 34.66 -22.07 -27.93
CA LEU A 162 35.72 -22.71 -27.14
C LEU A 162 35.70 -24.24 -27.33
N HIS A 163 34.51 -24.85 -27.25
CA HIS A 163 34.36 -26.29 -27.43
C HIS A 163 34.76 -26.74 -28.85
N ASP A 164 34.37 -25.98 -29.87
CA ASP A 164 34.75 -26.27 -31.25
C ASP A 164 36.28 -26.22 -31.44
N PHE A 165 36.96 -25.23 -30.84
CA PHE A 165 38.42 -25.14 -30.85
C PHE A 165 39.11 -26.26 -30.06
N GLU A 166 38.55 -26.68 -28.93
CA GLU A 166 39.07 -27.85 -28.18
C GLU A 166 39.05 -29.13 -29.02
N LEU A 167 37.96 -29.35 -29.77
CA LEU A 167 37.84 -30.49 -30.69
C LEU A 167 38.82 -30.39 -31.86
N GLU A 168 39.02 -29.20 -32.41
CA GLU A 168 40.00 -28.97 -33.47
C GLU A 168 41.44 -29.19 -32.99
N LEU A 169 41.77 -28.73 -31.78
CA LEU A 169 43.07 -28.95 -31.15
C LEU A 169 43.35 -30.44 -30.94
N ASP A 170 42.36 -31.22 -30.46
CA ASP A 170 42.51 -32.67 -30.30
C ASP A 170 42.77 -33.37 -31.64
N ARG A 171 42.08 -32.95 -32.71
CA ARG A 171 42.32 -33.46 -34.07
C ARG A 171 43.74 -33.13 -34.57
N LEU A 172 44.20 -31.90 -34.37
CA LEU A 172 45.54 -31.48 -34.78
C LEU A 172 46.62 -32.22 -34.00
N ARG A 173 46.45 -32.43 -32.68
CA ARG A 173 47.37 -33.23 -31.86
C ARG A 173 47.46 -34.68 -32.33
N LYS A 174 46.33 -35.31 -32.67
CA LYS A 174 46.31 -36.66 -33.26
C LYS A 174 47.03 -36.70 -34.61
N SER A 175 46.82 -35.68 -35.45
CA SER A 175 47.53 -35.56 -36.73
C SER A 175 49.04 -35.36 -36.54
N GLU A 176 49.45 -34.56 -35.55
CA GLU A 176 50.87 -34.36 -35.22
C GLU A 176 51.52 -35.67 -34.75
N ALA A 177 50.85 -36.38 -33.82
CA ALA A 177 51.33 -37.67 -33.33
C ALA A 177 51.51 -38.68 -34.48
N HIS A 178 50.49 -38.83 -35.34
CA HIS A 178 50.57 -39.71 -36.50
C HIS A 178 51.70 -39.34 -37.47
N LEU A 179 51.89 -38.04 -37.75
CA LEU A 179 52.98 -37.57 -38.61
C LEU A 179 54.36 -37.80 -37.97
N LYS A 180 54.45 -37.70 -36.64
CA LYS A 180 55.67 -37.98 -35.90
C LYS A 180 56.00 -39.47 -35.94
N ASP A 181 55.00 -40.34 -35.73
CA ASP A 181 55.16 -41.79 -35.82
C ASP A 181 55.60 -42.21 -37.23
N GLU A 182 54.93 -41.68 -38.29
CA GLU A 182 55.37 -41.90 -39.68
C GLU A 182 56.79 -41.40 -39.95
N HIS A 183 57.19 -40.29 -39.33
CA HIS A 183 58.53 -39.74 -39.48
C HIS A 183 59.58 -40.63 -38.81
N GLU A 184 59.30 -41.14 -37.61
CA GLU A 184 60.18 -42.05 -36.87
C GLU A 184 60.30 -43.41 -37.59
N GLU A 185 59.20 -43.96 -38.09
CA GLU A 185 59.19 -45.20 -38.90
C GLU A 185 60.01 -45.04 -40.19
N PHE A 186 59.84 -43.91 -40.89
CA PHE A 186 60.62 -43.62 -42.09
C PHE A 186 62.12 -43.38 -41.81
N GLU A 187 62.46 -42.72 -40.69
CA GLU A 187 63.87 -42.55 -40.27
C GLU A 187 64.52 -43.90 -39.89
N PHE A 188 63.75 -44.84 -39.34
CA PHE A 188 64.17 -46.20 -39.09
C PHE A 188 64.43 -46.96 -40.40
N GLU A 189 63.49 -46.93 -41.36
CA GLU A 189 63.65 -47.51 -42.71
C GLU A 189 64.86 -46.93 -43.47
N LYS A 190 65.11 -45.62 -43.33
CA LYS A 190 66.28 -44.95 -43.92
C LYS A 190 67.61 -45.52 -43.38
N ASN A 191 67.69 -45.81 -42.08
CA ASN A 191 68.88 -46.37 -41.45
C ASN A 191 69.12 -47.84 -41.84
N ASP A 192 68.06 -48.58 -42.20
CA ASP A 192 68.15 -50.00 -42.61
C ASP A 192 68.42 -50.19 -44.12
N GLY A 193 68.37 -49.10 -44.90
CA GLY A 193 69.15 -48.97 -46.13
C GLY A 193 68.33 -48.67 -47.39
N TYR A 194 68.21 -47.39 -47.76
CA TYR A 194 68.03 -46.93 -49.14
C TYR A 194 68.48 -45.46 -49.24
N GLN A 195 69.56 -45.18 -50.00
CA GLN A 195 69.97 -43.82 -50.36
C GLN A 195 69.36 -43.44 -51.71
N SER A 196 68.14 -42.92 -51.73
CA SER A 196 67.53 -42.34 -52.93
C SER A 196 67.20 -40.85 -52.71
N GLU A 197 67.43 -40.01 -53.73
CA GLU A 197 67.15 -38.56 -53.68
C GLU A 197 65.66 -38.23 -53.49
N ALA A 198 64.75 -39.07 -53.99
CA ALA A 198 63.30 -38.90 -53.83
C ALA A 198 62.87 -38.89 -52.35
N SER A 199 63.50 -39.72 -51.53
CA SER A 199 63.25 -39.80 -50.08
C SER A 199 63.64 -38.52 -49.34
N LYS A 200 64.64 -37.77 -49.83
CA LYS A 200 65.05 -36.49 -49.22
C LYS A 200 64.03 -35.38 -49.48
N GLN A 201 63.42 -35.34 -50.67
CA GLN A 201 62.38 -34.35 -50.99
C GLN A 201 61.11 -34.57 -50.17
N THR A 202 60.62 -35.81 -50.07
CA THR A 202 59.46 -36.15 -49.24
C THR A 202 59.70 -35.83 -47.76
N LEU A 203 60.94 -35.99 -47.28
CA LEU A 203 61.34 -35.63 -45.92
C LEU A 203 61.23 -34.12 -45.67
N THR A 204 61.74 -33.31 -46.60
CA THR A 204 61.64 -31.85 -46.49
C THR A 204 60.18 -31.38 -46.51
N GLU A 205 59.33 -32.00 -47.33
CA GLU A 205 57.89 -31.70 -47.36
C GLU A 205 57.19 -32.11 -46.06
N LYS A 206 57.45 -33.33 -45.55
CA LYS A 206 56.86 -33.77 -44.27
C LYS A 206 57.35 -32.95 -43.08
N LYS A 207 58.63 -32.55 -43.04
CA LYS A 207 59.16 -31.63 -42.01
C LYS A 207 58.51 -30.26 -42.09
N GLN A 208 58.39 -29.68 -43.27
CA GLN A 208 57.70 -28.40 -43.45
C GLN A 208 56.23 -28.49 -43.01
N ARG A 209 55.56 -29.59 -43.30
CA ARG A 209 54.17 -29.82 -42.88
C ARG A 209 54.04 -29.99 -41.37
N LEU A 210 54.99 -30.68 -40.73
CA LEU A 210 55.08 -30.79 -39.28
C LEU A 210 55.31 -29.42 -38.62
N ASP A 211 56.21 -28.61 -39.17
CA ASP A 211 56.49 -27.26 -38.65
C ASP A 211 55.28 -26.32 -38.83
N GLN A 212 54.55 -26.43 -39.94
CA GLN A 212 53.29 -25.71 -40.15
C GLN A 212 52.20 -26.12 -39.14
N ILE A 213 52.04 -27.43 -38.90
CA ILE A 213 51.06 -27.93 -37.92
C ILE A 213 51.44 -27.49 -36.51
N LYS A 214 52.73 -27.52 -36.13
CA LYS A 214 53.21 -27.00 -34.85
C LYS A 214 52.92 -25.52 -34.67
N ALA A 215 53.13 -24.70 -35.69
CA ALA A 215 52.81 -23.28 -35.65
C ALA A 215 51.30 -23.03 -35.49
N GLN A 216 50.46 -23.84 -36.14
CA GLN A 216 49.01 -23.78 -35.97
C GLN A 216 48.58 -24.20 -34.55
N LEU A 217 49.20 -25.26 -34.01
CA LEU A 217 48.92 -25.78 -32.67
C LEU A 217 49.25 -24.74 -31.58
N LEU A 218 50.40 -24.08 -31.68
CA LEU A 218 50.80 -22.99 -30.77
C LEU A 218 49.79 -21.84 -30.78
N LYS A 219 49.34 -21.42 -31.97
CA LYS A 219 48.38 -20.33 -32.10
C LYS A 219 47.01 -20.69 -31.51
N LEU A 220 46.57 -21.92 -31.73
CA LEU A 220 45.31 -22.43 -31.20
C LEU A 220 45.37 -22.61 -29.67
N GLU A 221 46.54 -22.99 -29.11
CA GLU A 221 46.79 -23.02 -27.67
C GLU A 221 46.74 -21.62 -27.03
N GLU A 222 47.28 -20.59 -27.69
CA GLU A 222 47.14 -19.20 -27.24
C GLU A 222 45.67 -18.75 -27.26
N ASP A 223 44.95 -19.02 -28.35
CA ASP A 223 43.53 -18.67 -28.48
C ASP A 223 42.68 -19.38 -27.41
N ILE A 224 42.89 -20.68 -27.17
CA ILE A 224 42.19 -21.43 -26.10
C ILE A 224 42.51 -20.84 -24.73
N ASN A 225 43.77 -20.48 -24.44
CA ASN A 225 44.13 -19.86 -23.17
C ASN A 225 43.43 -18.50 -22.98
N LEU A 226 43.36 -17.68 -24.03
CA LEU A 226 42.66 -16.40 -24.02
C LEU A 226 41.16 -16.60 -23.75
N TYR A 227 40.50 -17.49 -24.49
CA TYR A 227 39.08 -17.78 -24.32
C TYR A 227 38.77 -18.49 -23.00
N THR A 228 39.69 -19.28 -22.46
CA THR A 228 39.55 -19.92 -21.14
C THR A 228 39.64 -18.88 -20.02
N LYS A 229 40.52 -17.89 -20.15
CA LYS A 229 40.54 -16.73 -19.24
C LYS A 229 39.23 -15.94 -19.31
N LEU A 230 38.80 -15.56 -20.51
CA LEU A 230 37.53 -14.85 -20.72
C LEU A 230 36.32 -15.67 -20.22
N SER A 231 36.35 -16.99 -20.35
CA SER A 231 35.31 -17.89 -19.83
C SER A 231 35.34 -18.01 -18.31
N LYS A 232 36.52 -18.03 -17.68
CA LYS A 232 36.66 -18.00 -16.21
C LYS A 232 36.23 -16.66 -15.63
N GLU A 233 36.62 -15.55 -16.24
CA GLU A 233 36.19 -14.20 -15.87
C GLU A 233 34.69 -14.03 -16.13
N GLY A 234 34.20 -14.53 -17.26
CA GLY A 234 32.79 -14.60 -17.60
C GLY A 234 31.99 -15.44 -16.61
N LYS A 235 32.50 -16.60 -16.18
CA LYS A 235 31.91 -17.47 -15.12
C LYS A 235 31.94 -16.81 -13.75
N ALA A 236 33.03 -16.16 -13.37
CA ALA A 236 33.10 -15.41 -12.13
C ALA A 236 32.08 -14.25 -12.14
N SER A 237 32.00 -13.53 -13.25
CA SER A 237 31.02 -12.48 -13.49
C SER A 237 29.58 -13.01 -13.54
N THR A 238 29.31 -14.16 -14.18
CA THR A 238 27.97 -14.78 -14.16
C THR A 238 27.62 -15.32 -12.79
N THR A 239 28.56 -15.90 -12.05
CA THR A 239 28.30 -16.38 -10.68
C THR A 239 28.01 -15.20 -9.76
N GLN A 240 28.76 -14.10 -9.90
CA GLN A 240 28.52 -12.86 -9.18
C GLN A 240 27.21 -12.19 -9.61
N THR A 241 26.90 -12.17 -10.90
CA THR A 241 25.64 -11.63 -11.45
C THR A 241 24.46 -12.52 -11.08
N GLN A 242 24.64 -13.83 -10.96
CA GLN A 242 23.62 -14.79 -10.55
C GLN A 242 23.40 -14.75 -9.03
N GLN A 243 24.45 -14.52 -8.24
CA GLN A 243 24.31 -14.13 -6.84
C GLN A 243 23.60 -12.79 -6.69
N GLN A 244 23.95 -11.78 -7.50
CA GLN A 244 23.25 -10.50 -7.53
C GLN A 244 21.80 -10.67 -8.00
N LEU A 245 21.52 -11.55 -8.96
CA LEU A 245 20.18 -11.87 -9.43
C LEU A 245 19.38 -12.57 -8.35
N HIS A 246 19.95 -13.55 -7.65
CA HIS A 246 19.31 -14.19 -6.49
C HIS A 246 19.07 -13.20 -5.35
N GLN A 247 20.04 -12.31 -5.08
CA GLN A 247 19.89 -11.22 -4.12
C GLN A 247 18.76 -10.29 -4.56
N LYS A 248 18.73 -9.87 -5.83
CA LYS A 248 17.68 -9.01 -6.39
C LYS A 248 16.33 -9.70 -6.48
N GLN A 249 16.27 -11.01 -6.69
CA GLN A 249 15.05 -11.81 -6.63
C GLN A 249 14.53 -11.91 -5.19
N SER A 250 15.42 -12.06 -4.21
CA SER A 250 15.08 -12.01 -2.79
C SER A 250 14.58 -10.61 -2.40
N ASP A 251 15.30 -9.56 -2.79
CA ASP A 251 14.90 -8.16 -2.61
C ASP A 251 13.54 -7.90 -3.28
N LEU A 252 13.33 -8.38 -4.52
CA LEU A 252 12.07 -8.28 -5.25
C LEU A 252 10.95 -9.04 -4.55
N ALA A 253 11.22 -10.21 -3.96
CA ALA A 253 10.23 -10.94 -3.17
C ALA A 253 9.82 -10.15 -1.92
N VAL A 254 10.80 -9.59 -1.20
CA VAL A 254 10.55 -8.70 -0.05
C VAL A 254 9.76 -7.46 -0.47
N VAL A 255 10.12 -6.84 -1.59
CA VAL A 255 9.41 -5.65 -2.13
C VAL A 255 8.01 -6.03 -2.60
N LYS A 256 7.81 -7.17 -3.26
CA LYS A 256 6.48 -7.68 -3.65
C LYS A 256 5.62 -7.97 -2.42
N GLU A 257 6.21 -8.54 -1.38
CA GLU A 257 5.50 -8.81 -0.14
C GLU A 257 5.13 -7.51 0.59
N ARG A 258 6.04 -6.53 0.65
CA ARG A 258 5.75 -5.17 1.12
C ARG A 258 4.69 -4.48 0.27
N LEU A 259 4.73 -4.63 -1.05
CA LEU A 259 3.75 -4.07 -1.98
C LEU A 259 2.39 -4.75 -1.81
N ASN A 260 2.35 -6.06 -1.56
CA ASN A 260 1.11 -6.76 -1.22
C ASN A 260 0.58 -6.31 0.14
N ALA A 261 1.43 -6.13 1.14
CA ALA A 261 1.05 -5.58 2.44
C ALA A 261 0.51 -4.15 2.30
N GLN A 262 1.17 -3.30 1.50
CA GLN A 262 0.71 -1.96 1.16
C GLN A 262 -0.58 -2.00 0.34
N LYS A 263 -0.75 -2.90 -0.62
CA LYS A 263 -2.01 -3.07 -1.36
C LYS A 263 -3.13 -3.50 -0.42
N GLN A 264 -2.90 -4.44 0.48
CA GLN A 264 -3.89 -4.84 1.49
C GLN A 264 -4.20 -3.69 2.45
N SER A 265 -3.19 -2.92 2.85
CA SER A 265 -3.37 -1.70 3.66
C SER A 265 -4.15 -0.65 2.90
N LEU A 266 -3.84 -0.42 1.63
CA LEU A 266 -4.56 0.46 0.72
C LEU A 266 -5.99 -0.01 0.60
N THR A 267 -6.24 -1.30 0.34
CA THR A 267 -7.61 -1.85 0.25
C THR A 267 -8.38 -1.69 1.56
N LYS A 268 -7.72 -1.86 2.72
CA LYS A 268 -8.32 -1.57 4.03
C LYS A 268 -8.66 -0.09 4.16
N ILE A 269 -7.74 0.79 3.79
CA ILE A 269 -7.94 2.25 3.81
C ILE A 269 -9.04 2.64 2.81
N THR A 270 -9.09 2.08 1.60
CA THR A 270 -10.15 2.34 0.61
C THR A 270 -11.49 1.87 1.12
N LYS A 271 -11.57 0.70 1.76
CA LYS A 271 -12.82 0.24 2.41
C LYS A 271 -13.22 1.12 3.58
N GLN A 272 -12.25 1.60 4.37
CA GLN A 272 -12.52 2.57 5.44
C GLN A 272 -13.00 3.89 4.83
N LEU A 273 -12.41 4.32 3.72
CA LEU A 273 -12.75 5.53 2.99
C LEU A 273 -14.15 5.43 2.40
N GLU A 274 -14.48 4.35 1.70
CA GLU A 274 -15.85 4.05 1.24
C GLU A 274 -16.85 3.98 2.40
N SER A 275 -16.46 3.40 3.54
CA SER A 275 -17.32 3.36 4.73
C SER A 275 -17.56 4.76 5.30
N VAL A 276 -16.51 5.60 5.32
CA VAL A 276 -16.58 6.98 5.78
C VAL A 276 -17.33 7.85 4.79
N GLU A 277 -17.13 7.68 3.49
CA GLU A 277 -17.89 8.33 2.41
C GLU A 277 -19.36 7.93 2.48
N LYS A 278 -19.70 6.65 2.66
CA LYS A 278 -21.08 6.23 2.90
C LYS A 278 -21.65 6.81 4.18
N GLN A 279 -20.85 6.96 5.24
CA GLN A 279 -21.30 7.65 6.46
C GLN A 279 -21.50 9.15 6.22
N GLN A 280 -20.62 9.77 5.44
CA GLN A 280 -20.69 11.17 5.05
C GLN A 280 -21.90 11.41 4.16
N GLU A 281 -22.15 10.55 3.19
CA GLU A 281 -23.28 10.60 2.26
C GLU A 281 -24.58 10.38 3.03
N LYS A 282 -24.64 9.42 3.97
CA LYS A 282 -25.76 9.29 4.91
C LYS A 282 -25.94 10.53 5.78
N LEU A 283 -24.86 11.13 6.26
CA LEU A 283 -24.91 12.35 7.06
C LEU A 283 -25.34 13.55 6.21
N ASP A 284 -24.91 13.64 4.95
CA ASP A 284 -25.31 14.66 3.98
C ASP A 284 -26.76 14.46 3.55
N GLU A 285 -27.22 13.23 3.38
CA GLU A 285 -28.62 12.89 3.18
C GLU A 285 -29.44 13.24 4.42
N GLN A 286 -28.95 12.95 5.63
CA GLN A 286 -29.61 13.38 6.87
C GLN A 286 -29.64 14.90 6.96
N ILE A 287 -28.53 15.60 6.71
CA ILE A 287 -28.45 17.06 6.70
C ILE A 287 -29.34 17.65 5.61
N LYS A 288 -29.38 17.06 4.41
CA LYS A 288 -30.27 17.46 3.31
C LYS A 288 -31.72 17.20 3.69
N LEU A 289 -32.06 16.07 4.28
CA LEU A 289 -33.40 15.75 4.77
C LEU A 289 -33.82 16.69 5.91
N PHE A 290 -32.87 17.14 6.73
CA PHE A 290 -33.07 18.12 7.79
C PHE A 290 -33.11 19.58 7.28
N ASN A 291 -32.45 19.89 6.17
CA ASN A 291 -32.38 21.23 5.56
C ASN A 291 -33.40 21.43 4.42
N SER A 292 -33.88 20.35 3.80
CA SER A 292 -35.05 20.35 2.94
C SER A 292 -36.26 20.39 3.85
N ASP A 293 -37.17 21.33 3.60
CA ASP A 293 -38.38 21.66 4.37
C ASP A 293 -39.43 20.52 4.56
N GLU A 294 -39.04 19.24 4.49
CA GLU A 294 -39.93 18.07 4.63
C GLU A 294 -39.49 17.12 5.75
N MET A 295 -39.28 17.63 6.96
CA MET A 295 -39.18 16.79 8.15
C MET A 295 -40.28 17.12 9.13
N THR A 296 -41.47 16.60 8.80
CA THR A 296 -42.70 16.85 9.52
C THR A 296 -43.24 15.54 10.01
N GLY A 297 -42.66 15.11 11.14
CA GLY A 297 -43.19 14.21 12.17
C GLY A 297 -43.69 12.82 11.77
N GLU A 298 -44.63 12.71 10.84
CA GLU A 298 -45.43 11.50 10.61
C GLU A 298 -44.88 10.67 9.44
N LYS A 299 -44.61 11.30 8.28
CA LYS A 299 -43.94 10.63 7.15
C LYS A 299 -42.52 10.22 7.46
N ALA A 300 -41.83 10.98 8.31
CA ALA A 300 -40.52 10.70 8.84
C ALA A 300 -40.50 9.45 9.72
N PHE A 301 -41.50 9.31 10.60
CA PHE A 301 -41.64 8.14 11.45
C PHE A 301 -42.08 6.91 10.65
N GLU A 302 -42.93 7.08 9.63
CA GLU A 302 -43.29 6.02 8.68
C GLU A 302 -42.13 5.61 7.77
N THR A 303 -41.31 6.55 7.28
CA THR A 303 -40.09 6.22 6.50
C THR A 303 -39.03 5.59 7.38
N ILE A 304 -38.85 6.04 8.61
CA ILE A 304 -37.95 5.42 9.59
C ILE A 304 -38.47 4.03 9.99
N GLN A 305 -39.78 3.85 10.22
CA GLN A 305 -40.37 2.52 10.46
C GLN A 305 -40.24 1.62 9.23
N SER A 306 -40.47 2.14 8.03
CA SER A 306 -40.28 1.42 6.77
C SER A 306 -38.82 1.04 6.57
N HIS A 307 -37.87 1.92 6.89
CA HIS A 307 -36.43 1.64 6.86
C HIS A 307 -36.02 0.63 7.93
N ILE A 308 -36.63 0.67 9.12
CA ILE A 308 -36.41 -0.31 10.19
C ILE A 308 -36.95 -1.68 9.77
N GLU A 309 -38.12 -1.76 9.16
CA GLU A 309 -38.67 -3.03 8.67
C GLU A 309 -37.93 -3.54 7.44
N GLN A 310 -37.55 -2.67 6.50
CA GLN A 310 -36.65 -3.05 5.41
C GLN A 310 -35.30 -3.54 5.93
N SER A 311 -34.75 -2.90 6.96
CA SER A 311 -33.50 -3.30 7.63
C SER A 311 -33.65 -4.63 8.37
N LYS A 312 -34.80 -4.91 8.99
CA LYS A 312 -35.09 -6.23 9.58
C LYS A 312 -35.18 -7.32 8.53
N VAL A 313 -35.92 -7.06 7.44
CA VAL A 313 -36.07 -8.02 6.34
C VAL A 313 -34.73 -8.29 5.67
N THR A 314 -33.89 -7.27 5.45
CA THR A 314 -32.53 -7.46 4.93
C THR A 314 -31.64 -8.17 5.93
N LYS A 315 -31.75 -7.90 7.23
CA LYS A 315 -31.03 -8.65 8.27
C LYS A 315 -31.43 -10.12 8.28
N GLU A 316 -32.72 -10.44 8.20
CA GLU A 316 -33.20 -11.82 8.14
C GLU A 316 -32.70 -12.52 6.88
N LYS A 317 -32.79 -11.88 5.70
CA LYS A 317 -32.21 -12.40 4.45
C LYS A 317 -30.71 -12.65 4.58
N LEU A 318 -29.95 -11.68 5.09
CA LEU A 318 -28.50 -11.83 5.33
C LEU A 318 -28.20 -12.94 6.33
N THR A 319 -29.06 -13.17 7.33
CA THR A 319 -28.87 -14.26 8.29
C THR A 319 -29.08 -15.61 7.60
N VAL A 320 -30.11 -15.73 6.76
CA VAL A 320 -30.37 -16.92 5.93
C VAL A 320 -29.23 -17.16 4.93
N ASP A 321 -28.77 -16.12 4.23
CA ASP A 321 -27.65 -16.20 3.28
C ASP A 321 -26.35 -16.60 3.99
N ILE A 322 -26.10 -16.10 5.21
CA ILE A 322 -24.95 -16.52 6.02
C ILE A 322 -25.06 -18.00 6.40
N GLU A 323 -26.25 -18.47 6.79
CA GLU A 323 -26.48 -19.88 7.12
C GLU A 323 -26.26 -20.78 5.88
N ASP A 324 -26.73 -20.36 4.70
CA ASP A 324 -26.56 -21.07 3.42
C ASP A 324 -25.11 -21.08 2.93
N VAL A 325 -24.40 -19.95 3.04
CA VAL A 325 -22.96 -19.90 2.73
C VAL A 325 -22.17 -20.78 3.70
N LYS A 326 -22.59 -20.86 4.97
CA LYS A 326 -21.93 -21.69 5.99
C LYS A 326 -22.17 -23.18 5.77
N SER A 327 -23.37 -23.59 5.36
CA SER A 327 -23.66 -24.99 4.98
C SER A 327 -22.86 -25.37 3.73
N ARG A 328 -22.87 -24.52 2.71
CA ARG A 328 -22.13 -24.75 1.46
C ARG A 328 -20.63 -24.82 1.67
N ARG A 329 -20.09 -24.04 2.61
CA ARG A 329 -18.68 -24.13 3.03
C ARG A 329 -18.39 -25.47 3.71
N LEU A 330 -19.29 -25.99 4.54
CA LEU A 330 -19.11 -27.29 5.18
C LEU A 330 -19.12 -28.41 4.12
N GLU A 331 -20.09 -28.40 3.20
CA GLU A 331 -20.14 -29.36 2.10
C GLU A 331 -18.88 -29.33 1.23
N LEU A 332 -18.39 -28.13 0.89
CA LEU A 332 -17.13 -27.95 0.15
C LEU A 332 -15.91 -28.47 0.92
N ASN A 333 -15.89 -28.29 2.24
CA ASN A 333 -14.79 -28.78 3.07
C ASN A 333 -14.81 -30.32 3.16
N ASP A 334 -16.00 -30.92 3.30
CA ASP A 334 -16.18 -32.37 3.28
C ASP A 334 -15.77 -32.93 1.91
N THR A 335 -16.11 -32.25 0.80
CA THR A 335 -15.66 -32.69 -0.54
C THR A 335 -14.15 -32.56 -0.71
N ILE A 336 -13.52 -31.51 -0.18
CA ILE A 336 -12.07 -31.35 -0.20
C ILE A 336 -11.40 -32.50 0.55
N GLU A 337 -11.86 -32.81 1.77
CA GLU A 337 -11.34 -33.92 2.57
C GLU A 337 -11.50 -35.26 1.84
N GLU A 338 -12.65 -35.49 1.21
CA GLU A 338 -12.90 -36.71 0.43
C GLU A 338 -12.03 -36.80 -0.84
N THR A 339 -11.77 -35.66 -1.51
CA THR A 339 -10.85 -35.61 -2.66
C THR A 339 -9.39 -35.76 -2.26
N ASP A 340 -8.98 -35.20 -1.13
CA ASP A 340 -7.62 -35.36 -0.59
C ASP A 340 -7.38 -36.81 -0.17
N GLN A 341 -8.37 -37.47 0.41
CA GLN A 341 -8.31 -38.88 0.74
C GLN A 341 -8.18 -39.75 -0.52
N LYS A 342 -8.99 -39.50 -1.56
CA LYS A 342 -8.87 -40.16 -2.86
C LYS A 342 -7.53 -39.89 -3.55
N LEU A 343 -6.98 -38.69 -3.40
CA LEU A 343 -5.68 -38.31 -3.96
C LEU A 343 -4.53 -38.95 -3.20
N GLN A 344 -4.65 -39.14 -1.88
CA GLN A 344 -3.73 -39.96 -1.09
C GLN A 344 -3.79 -41.43 -1.50
N GLU A 345 -4.97 -42.01 -1.65
CA GLU A 345 -5.16 -43.39 -2.12
C GLU A 345 -4.56 -43.58 -3.53
N ALA A 346 -4.86 -42.68 -4.46
CA ALA A 346 -4.29 -42.73 -5.82
C ALA A 346 -2.76 -42.56 -5.83
N ASN A 347 -2.20 -41.68 -4.99
CA ASN A 347 -0.75 -41.55 -4.83
C ASN A 347 -0.13 -42.81 -4.24
N GLN A 348 -0.83 -43.48 -3.32
CA GLN A 348 -0.37 -44.73 -2.71
C GLN A 348 -0.40 -45.90 -3.71
N ASP A 349 -1.42 -45.96 -4.57
CA ASP A 349 -1.54 -46.93 -5.67
C ASP A 349 -0.51 -46.70 -6.79
N ILE A 350 -0.08 -45.46 -7.02
CA ILE A 350 1.00 -45.13 -7.99
C ILE A 350 2.40 -45.50 -7.42
N LEU A 351 2.54 -45.52 -6.09
CA LEU A 351 3.78 -45.84 -5.39
C LEU A 351 3.93 -47.34 -5.03
N SER A 352 2.87 -48.14 -5.19
CA SER A 352 2.87 -49.61 -5.09
C SER A 352 3.01 -50.27 -6.45
#